data_AF-A0A218QVI6-F1
#
_entry.id   AF-A0A218QVI6-F1
#
_cell.length_a   1.000
_cell.length_b   1.000
_cell.length_c   1.000
_cell.angle_alpha   90.00
_cell.angle_beta   90.00
_cell.angle_gamma   90.00
#
_symmetry.space_group_name_H-M   'P 1'
#
loop_
_entity.id
_entity.type
_entity.pdbx_description
1 polymer ?
#
loop_
_entity_poly.entity_id
_entity_poly.type
_entity_poly.pdbx_seq_one_letter_code
_entity_poly.pdbx_strand_id
1 'polypeptide(L)'
;MKVEKQRSNILLNTHHLKLTLIKKFMSIRKFLLTVLGSITASSIFASCSQQSTRYSTNNTQIISQTEQKEVIKVGVTGILSQDILKFVNNNIAAKEGLEIQVVTFNDWIQPNTALRDKVIDANFFQHRPFMNNASKELNLNLVALNTVYLNTLGLFSNKLKSVSEIPQNATVTIATGV
;
A
#
# COMPACT_ATOMS: atom_id res chain seq x y z
N MET A 1 9.00 -12.51 31.66
CA MET A 1 7.58 -12.57 31.26
C MET A 1 6.80 -11.25 31.45
N LYS A 2 6.92 -10.51 32.57
CA LYS A 2 6.18 -9.23 32.77
C LYS A 2 6.68 -8.05 31.91
N VAL A 3 7.99 -7.94 31.69
CA VAL A 3 8.62 -6.84 30.92
C VAL A 3 8.28 -6.88 29.43
N GLU A 4 8.17 -8.08 28.86
CA GLU A 4 7.92 -8.30 27.44
C GLU A 4 6.46 -7.96 27.05
N LYS A 5 5.51 -8.29 27.93
CA LYS A 5 4.09 -7.92 27.79
C LYS A 5 3.86 -6.40 27.92
N GLN A 6 4.69 -5.73 28.72
CA GLN A 6 4.63 -4.27 28.86
C GLN A 6 5.20 -3.58 27.61
N ARG A 7 6.30 -4.10 27.05
CA ARG A 7 6.88 -3.63 25.78
C ARG A 7 5.94 -3.84 24.59
N SER A 8 5.25 -4.98 24.51
CA SER A 8 4.26 -5.24 23.46
C SER A 8 3.07 -4.28 23.55
N ASN A 9 2.58 -3.98 24.75
CA ASN A 9 1.48 -3.04 24.96
C ASN A 9 1.86 -1.59 24.62
N ILE A 10 3.09 -1.18 24.93
CA ILE A 10 3.60 0.15 24.54
C ILE A 10 3.73 0.26 23.02
N LEU A 11 4.29 -0.77 22.37
CA LEU A 11 4.42 -0.81 20.92
C LEU A 11 3.04 -0.79 20.22
N LEU A 12 2.09 -1.61 20.67
CA LEU A 12 0.72 -1.62 20.15
C LEU A 12 0.05 -0.25 20.30
N ASN A 13 0.20 0.41 21.45
CA ASN A 13 -0.41 1.72 21.68
C ASN A 13 0.25 2.81 20.82
N THR A 14 1.57 2.75 20.59
CA THR A 14 2.27 3.69 19.68
C THR A 14 1.89 3.51 18.21
N HIS A 15 1.63 2.28 17.77
CA HIS A 15 1.12 2.01 16.41
C HIS A 15 -0.31 2.51 16.25
N HIS A 16 -1.17 2.29 17.25
CA HIS A 16 -2.54 2.78 17.24
C HIS A 16 -2.59 4.31 17.18
N LEU A 17 -1.76 4.99 17.99
CA LEU A 17 -1.68 6.44 18.03
C LEU A 17 -1.18 7.04 16.71
N LYS A 18 -0.18 6.42 16.08
CA LYS A 18 0.31 6.81 14.75
C LYS A 18 -0.77 6.64 13.68
N LEU A 19 -1.51 5.53 13.70
CA LEU A 19 -2.61 5.28 12.76
C LEU A 19 -3.73 6.32 12.93
N THR A 20 -4.11 6.65 14.17
CA THR A 20 -5.11 7.68 14.45
C THR A 20 -4.66 9.06 14.00
N LEU A 21 -3.38 9.42 14.19
CA LEU A 21 -2.82 10.69 13.70
C LEU A 21 -2.78 10.77 12.17
N ILE A 22 -2.42 9.68 11.48
CA ILE A 22 -2.43 9.60 10.02
C ILE A 22 -3.86 9.71 9.48
N LYS A 23 -4.82 8.97 10.04
CA LYS A 23 -6.25 9.07 9.70
C LYS A 23 -6.77 10.52 9.90
N LYS A 24 -6.38 11.17 11.01
CA LYS A 24 -6.77 12.56 11.32
C LYS A 24 -6.13 13.57 10.34
N PHE A 25 -4.86 13.38 9.98
CA PHE A 25 -4.16 14.22 9.01
C PHE A 25 -4.75 14.07 7.60
N MET A 26 -5.08 12.85 7.17
CA MET A 26 -5.74 12.60 5.88
C MET A 26 -7.16 13.16 5.83
N SER A 27 -7.93 13.09 6.93
CA SER A 27 -9.26 13.70 7.04
C SER A 27 -9.22 15.24 6.96
N ILE A 28 -8.26 15.88 7.63
CA ILE A 28 -8.07 17.34 7.61
C ILE A 28 -7.67 17.86 6.22
N ARG A 29 -6.82 17.11 5.49
CA ARG A 29 -6.44 17.47 4.12
C ARG A 29 -7.62 17.40 3.15
N LYS A 30 -8.58 16.50 3.36
CA LYS A 30 -9.83 16.43 2.58
C LYS A 30 -10.71 17.66 2.84
N PHE A 31 -10.75 18.18 4.08
CA PHE A 31 -11.55 19.36 4.42
C PHE A 31 -10.98 20.68 3.88
N LEU A 32 -9.65 20.80 3.77
CA LEU A 32 -8.99 21.99 3.24
C LEU A 32 -9.10 22.14 1.70
N LEU A 33 -9.45 21.09 0.96
CA LEU A 33 -9.60 21.14 -0.51
C LEU A 33 -11.03 21.42 -0.97
N THR A 34 -12.05 21.21 -0.14
CA THR A 34 -13.47 21.41 -0.52
C THR A 34 -13.95 22.86 -0.34
N VAL A 35 -13.17 23.73 0.31
CA VAL A 35 -13.57 25.12 0.61
C VAL A 35 -13.25 26.11 -0.52
N LEU A 36 -12.51 25.71 -1.56
CA LEU A 36 -12.11 26.61 -2.68
C LEU A 36 -12.89 26.40 -3.99
N GLY A 37 -13.89 25.51 -4.01
CA GLY A 37 -14.60 25.09 -5.23
C GLY A 37 -16.07 25.54 -5.33
N SER A 38 -16.45 26.67 -4.71
CA SER A 38 -17.83 27.16 -4.81
C SER A 38 -17.86 28.69 -4.94
N ILE A 39 -17.48 29.19 -6.11
CA ILE A 39 -17.97 30.43 -6.75
C ILE A 39 -17.57 30.29 -8.22
N THR A 40 -18.51 29.94 -9.10
CA THR A 40 -18.72 30.61 -10.40
C THR A 40 -20.04 30.14 -11.02
N ALA A 41 -21.02 31.03 -10.91
CA ALA A 41 -21.98 31.41 -11.94
C ALA A 41 -22.80 30.32 -12.65
N SER A 42 -24.04 30.18 -12.19
CA SER A 42 -25.18 29.75 -12.97
C SER A 42 -25.36 30.62 -14.22
N SER A 43 -25.33 30.02 -15.40
CA SER A 43 -25.98 30.55 -16.60
C SER A 43 -27.01 29.55 -17.08
N ILE A 44 -28.26 29.95 -16.90
CA ILE A 44 -29.49 29.28 -17.31
C ILE A 44 -29.52 29.28 -18.85
N PHE A 45 -29.40 28.12 -19.48
CA PHE A 45 -29.89 27.94 -20.84
C PHE A 45 -31.20 27.15 -20.77
N ALA A 46 -32.29 27.86 -21.05
CA ALA A 46 -33.61 27.30 -21.26
C ALA A 46 -33.58 26.45 -22.53
N SER A 47 -33.51 25.13 -22.39
CA SER A 47 -33.81 24.18 -23.46
C SER A 47 -35.23 23.65 -23.24
N CYS A 48 -36.21 24.34 -23.84
CA CYS A 48 -37.54 23.78 -24.02
C CYS A 48 -37.56 22.95 -25.30
N SER A 49 -37.78 21.64 -25.19
CA SER A 49 -38.30 20.83 -26.29
C SER A 49 -39.22 19.72 -25.77
N GLN A 50 -40.47 19.82 -26.23
CA GLN A 50 -41.49 18.78 -26.44
C GLN A 50 -41.94 17.88 -25.28
N GLN A 51 -43.20 18.09 -24.92
CA GLN A 51 -44.08 17.28 -24.09
C GLN A 51 -44.35 15.89 -24.67
N SER A 52 -44.19 14.86 -23.83
CA SER A 52 -44.90 13.57 -23.94
C SER A 52 -45.04 12.96 -22.55
N THR A 53 -46.26 12.54 -22.26
CA THR A 53 -46.76 12.03 -20.98
C THR A 53 -46.12 10.69 -20.60
N ARG A 54 -45.86 10.48 -19.29
CA ARG A 54 -46.36 9.35 -18.46
C ARG A 54 -45.42 8.94 -17.31
N TYR A 55 -46.06 8.54 -16.20
CA TYR A 55 -45.59 7.79 -15.02
C TYR A 55 -44.66 8.49 -14.00
N SER A 56 -45.31 9.03 -12.96
CA SER A 56 -44.71 9.22 -11.64
C SER A 56 -44.66 7.88 -10.91
N THR A 57 -43.53 7.18 -11.01
CA THR A 57 -43.20 6.09 -10.08
C THR A 57 -42.40 6.71 -8.94
N ASN A 58 -42.99 6.76 -7.75
CA ASN A 58 -42.31 7.11 -6.50
C ASN A 58 -41.24 6.05 -6.21
N ASN A 59 -40.04 6.24 -6.75
CA ASN A 59 -38.90 5.40 -6.42
C ASN A 59 -38.22 6.02 -5.21
N THR A 60 -38.64 5.62 -4.02
CA THR A 60 -37.91 5.84 -2.78
C THR A 60 -36.54 5.22 -2.94
N GLN A 61 -35.55 6.04 -3.29
CA GLN A 61 -34.15 5.68 -3.32
C GLN A 61 -33.74 5.34 -1.89
N ILE A 62 -33.73 4.04 -1.57
CA ILE A 62 -32.96 3.52 -0.45
C ILE A 62 -31.51 3.90 -0.76
N ILE A 63 -31.02 4.96 -0.11
CA ILE A 63 -29.60 5.27 -0.08
C ILE A 63 -28.98 4.15 0.75
N SER A 64 -28.68 3.03 0.09
CA SER A 64 -27.76 2.04 0.62
C SER A 64 -26.45 2.78 0.82
N GLN A 65 -26.14 3.11 2.06
CA GLN A 65 -24.84 3.61 2.48
C GLN A 65 -23.82 2.53 2.08
N THR A 66 -23.30 2.66 0.87
CA THR A 66 -22.19 1.84 0.42
C THR A 66 -21.02 2.38 1.22
N GLU A 67 -20.61 1.63 2.23
CA GLU A 67 -19.48 1.96 3.08
C GLU A 67 -18.28 2.22 2.17
N GLN A 68 -17.96 3.51 1.97
CA GLN A 68 -17.03 3.92 0.92
C GLN A 68 -15.62 3.61 1.40
N LYS A 69 -15.11 2.44 0.99
CA LYS A 69 -13.78 1.98 1.36
C LYS A 69 -12.72 2.89 0.75
N GLU A 70 -11.74 3.27 1.56
CA GLU A 70 -10.57 3.99 1.07
C GLU A 70 -9.61 3.00 0.43
N VAL A 71 -9.37 3.18 -0.87
CA VAL A 71 -8.48 2.33 -1.67
C VAL A 71 -7.04 2.80 -1.50
N ILE A 72 -6.14 1.88 -1.17
CA ILE A 72 -4.69 2.09 -1.09
C ILE A 72 -4.02 1.22 -2.16
N LYS A 73 -3.33 1.85 -3.10
CA LYS A 73 -2.57 1.16 -4.15
C LYS A 73 -1.18 0.82 -3.67
N VAL A 74 -0.84 -0.47 -3.64
CA VAL A 74 0.46 -0.93 -3.16
C VAL A 74 1.20 -1.68 -4.26
N GLY A 75 2.35 -1.13 -4.65
CA GLY A 75 3.26 -1.75 -5.62
C GLY A 75 4.10 -2.86 -5.01
N VAL A 76 4.16 -4.03 -5.65
CA VAL A 76 4.94 -5.18 -5.15
C VAL A 76 5.74 -5.84 -6.26
N THR A 77 6.85 -6.47 -5.87
CA THR A 77 7.54 -7.46 -6.69
C THR A 77 7.49 -8.81 -5.97
N GLY A 78 7.37 -9.89 -6.73
CA GLY A 78 7.34 -11.25 -6.21
C GLY A 78 6.02 -11.69 -5.56
N ILE A 79 5.87 -13.01 -5.48
CA ILE A 79 4.64 -13.68 -5.05
C ILE A 79 4.39 -13.50 -3.54
N LEU A 80 5.44 -13.58 -2.72
CA LEU A 80 5.33 -13.48 -1.27
C LEU A 80 4.68 -12.16 -0.81
N SER A 81 5.13 -11.03 -1.34
CA SER A 81 4.57 -9.72 -0.99
C SER A 81 3.12 -9.56 -1.45
N GLN A 82 2.76 -10.10 -2.62
CA GLN A 82 1.37 -10.15 -3.07
C GLN A 82 0.49 -10.95 -2.11
N ASP A 83 0.92 -12.14 -1.71
CA ASP A 83 0.12 -13.04 -0.88
C ASP A 83 -0.08 -12.48 0.54
N ILE A 84 0.95 -11.83 1.10
CA ILE A 84 0.82 -11.08 2.35
C ILE A 84 -0.24 -9.98 2.22
N LEU A 85 -0.20 -9.17 1.17
CA LEU A 85 -1.18 -8.09 0.99
C LEU A 85 -2.59 -8.61 0.71
N LYS A 86 -2.74 -9.70 -0.06
CA LYS A 86 -4.04 -10.37 -0.26
C LYS A 86 -4.61 -10.86 1.07
N PHE A 87 -3.78 -11.48 1.91
CA PHE A 87 -4.21 -11.92 3.24
C PHE A 87 -4.66 -10.72 4.09
N VAL A 88 -3.89 -9.64 4.12
CA VAL A 88 -4.24 -8.41 4.87
C VAL A 88 -5.54 -7.81 4.34
N ASN A 89 -5.70 -7.73 3.02
CA ASN A 89 -6.91 -7.20 2.39
C ASN A 89 -8.16 -7.96 2.82
N ASN A 90 -8.10 -9.29 2.77
CA ASN A 90 -9.24 -10.16 3.03
C ASN A 90 -9.61 -10.29 4.51
N ASN A 91 -8.64 -10.14 5.42
CA ASN A 91 -8.85 -10.46 6.84
C ASN A 91 -8.83 -9.23 7.78
N ILE A 92 -8.19 -8.13 7.35
CA ILE A 92 -7.87 -6.99 8.21
C ILE A 92 -8.37 -5.67 7.58
N ALA A 93 -7.99 -5.37 6.34
CA ALA A 93 -8.22 -4.05 5.73
C ALA A 93 -9.71 -3.68 5.66
N ALA A 94 -10.56 -4.63 5.23
CA ALA A 94 -12.00 -4.40 5.12
C ALA A 94 -12.66 -4.02 6.46
N LYS A 95 -12.17 -4.56 7.59
CA LYS A 95 -12.66 -4.23 8.94
C LYS A 95 -12.28 -2.81 9.38
N GLU A 96 -11.27 -2.23 8.73
CA GLU A 96 -10.76 -0.88 8.97
C GLU A 96 -11.31 0.14 7.96
N GLY A 97 -12.25 -0.25 7.09
CA GLY A 97 -12.78 0.61 6.03
C GLY A 97 -11.79 0.84 4.88
N LEU A 98 -10.80 -0.05 4.72
CA LEU A 98 -9.75 0.03 3.71
C LEU A 98 -9.90 -1.07 2.66
N GLU A 99 -9.43 -0.79 1.45
CA GLU A 99 -9.25 -1.76 0.38
C GLU A 99 -7.82 -1.64 -0.16
N ILE A 100 -7.10 -2.76 -0.26
CA ILE A 100 -5.75 -2.80 -0.81
C ILE A 100 -5.84 -3.24 -2.28
N GLN A 101 -5.46 -2.33 -3.18
CA GLN A 101 -5.28 -2.64 -4.59
C GLN A 101 -3.80 -3.00 -4.82
N VAL A 102 -3.53 -4.27 -5.11
CA VAL A 102 -2.17 -4.74 -5.41
C VAL A 102 -1.80 -4.41 -6.85
N VAL A 103 -0.68 -3.72 -7.04
CA VAL A 103 -0.10 -3.42 -8.36
C VAL A 103 1.22 -4.18 -8.50
N THR A 104 1.26 -5.10 -9.46
CA THR A 104 2.43 -5.99 -9.64
C THR A 104 3.41 -5.41 -10.64
N PHE A 105 4.68 -5.39 -10.28
CA PHE A 105 5.78 -5.02 -11.15
C PHE A 105 6.68 -6.24 -11.41
N ASN A 106 7.33 -6.25 -12.56
CA ASN A 106 8.27 -7.29 -13.00
C ASN A 106 9.75 -6.90 -12.82
N ASP A 107 10.04 -5.68 -12.35
CA ASP A 107 11.39 -5.18 -12.08
C ASP A 107 11.44 -4.37 -10.76
N TRP A 108 12.66 -3.96 -10.38
CA TRP A 108 12.97 -3.32 -9.11
C TRP A 108 13.09 -1.78 -9.20
N ILE A 109 13.01 -1.21 -10.40
CA ILE A 109 13.16 0.23 -10.64
C ILE A 109 11.79 0.90 -10.66
N GLN A 110 10.84 0.34 -11.42
CA GLN A 110 9.50 0.90 -11.64
C GLN A 110 8.69 1.17 -10.36
N PRO A 111 8.73 0.33 -9.31
CA PRO A 111 7.93 0.60 -8.11
C PRO A 111 8.29 1.91 -7.40
N ASN A 112 9.56 2.35 -7.49
CA ASN A 112 10.00 3.60 -6.85
C ASN A 112 9.61 4.83 -7.67
N THR A 113 9.71 4.77 -9.00
CA THR A 113 9.24 5.86 -9.87
C THR A 113 7.72 5.96 -9.88
N ALA A 114 7.01 4.84 -9.88
CA ALA A 114 5.55 4.81 -9.75
C ALA A 114 5.06 5.45 -8.43
N LEU A 115 5.80 5.29 -7.33
CA LEU A 115 5.49 5.93 -6.05
C LEU A 115 5.73 7.46 -6.12
N ARG A 116 6.85 7.90 -6.70
CA ARG A 116 7.12 9.33 -6.94
C ARG A 116 6.01 9.97 -7.77
N ASP A 117 5.61 9.30 -8.84
CA ASP A 117 4.63 9.77 -9.81
C ASP A 117 3.18 9.59 -9.31
N LYS A 118 3.01 9.10 -8.07
CA LYS A 118 1.72 8.89 -7.40
C LYS A 118 0.76 7.95 -8.15
N VAL A 119 1.32 7.05 -8.95
CA VAL A 119 0.58 5.94 -9.57
C VAL A 119 0.17 4.92 -8.51
N ILE A 120 1.03 4.75 -7.49
CA ILE A 120 0.78 3.94 -6.29
C ILE A 120 0.99 4.80 -5.03
N ASP A 121 0.37 4.41 -3.92
CA ASP A 121 0.43 5.13 -2.64
C ASP A 121 1.57 4.62 -1.74
N ALA A 122 1.96 3.36 -1.91
CA ALA A 122 3.08 2.73 -1.22
C ALA A 122 3.69 1.63 -2.10
N ASN A 123 4.90 1.19 -1.77
CA ASN A 123 5.46 -0.05 -2.30
C ASN A 123 5.92 -0.98 -1.18
N PHE A 124 5.88 -2.28 -1.46
CA PHE A 124 6.26 -3.35 -0.54
C PHE A 124 7.03 -4.41 -1.32
N PHE A 125 8.34 -4.17 -1.48
CA PHE A 125 9.22 -5.05 -2.26
C PHE A 125 10.70 -4.99 -1.86
N GLN A 126 11.16 -3.85 -1.34
CA GLN A 126 12.58 -3.55 -1.15
C GLN A 126 13.04 -3.56 0.31
N HIS A 127 14.34 -3.71 0.51
CA HIS A 127 15.01 -3.51 1.79
C HIS A 127 15.65 -2.11 1.90
N ARG A 128 16.00 -1.71 3.14
CA ARG A 128 16.53 -0.37 3.44
C ARG A 128 17.78 0.03 2.62
N PRO A 129 18.81 -0.82 2.45
CA PRO A 129 19.96 -0.47 1.62
C PRO A 129 19.60 -0.09 0.17
N PHE A 130 18.72 -0.88 -0.48
CA PHE A 130 18.28 -0.61 -1.84
C PHE A 130 17.48 0.69 -1.91
N MET A 131 16.53 0.90 -0.99
CA MET A 131 15.76 2.15 -0.93
C MET A 131 16.65 3.39 -0.78
N ASN A 132 17.68 3.31 0.08
CA ASN A 132 18.62 4.40 0.28
C ASN A 132 19.46 4.67 -0.97
N ASN A 133 19.88 3.62 -1.68
CA ASN A 133 20.64 3.76 -2.92
C ASN A 133 19.76 4.36 -4.03
N ALA A 134 18.58 3.78 -4.26
CA ALA A 134 17.61 4.29 -5.23
C ALA A 134 17.21 5.74 -4.95
N SER A 135 17.06 6.12 -3.67
CA SER A 135 16.77 7.52 -3.30
C SER A 135 17.90 8.47 -3.70
N LYS A 136 19.16 8.06 -3.55
CA LYS A 136 20.32 8.86 -3.97
C LYS A 136 20.44 8.94 -5.49
N GLU A 137 20.33 7.80 -6.17
CA GLU A 137 20.53 7.71 -7.62
C GLU A 137 19.42 8.41 -8.41
N LEU A 138 18.17 8.29 -7.96
CA LEU A 138 16.99 8.81 -8.64
C LEU A 138 16.48 10.13 -8.04
N ASN A 139 17.21 10.72 -7.09
CA ASN A 139 16.81 11.93 -6.36
C ASN A 139 15.39 11.85 -5.77
N LEU A 140 15.08 10.74 -5.11
CA LEU A 140 13.79 10.49 -4.48
C LEU A 140 13.84 10.76 -2.97
N ASN A 141 12.70 11.15 -2.40
CA ASN A 141 12.53 11.27 -0.96
C ASN A 141 11.69 10.09 -0.42
N LEU A 142 12.23 8.87 -0.52
CA LEU A 142 11.54 7.67 -0.03
C LEU A 142 11.69 7.54 1.49
N VAL A 143 10.60 7.15 2.15
CA VAL A 143 10.58 6.92 3.60
C VAL A 143 10.08 5.51 3.87
N ALA A 144 10.88 4.73 4.60
CA ALA A 144 10.47 3.42 5.08
C ALA A 144 9.49 3.55 6.25
N LEU A 145 8.26 3.06 6.08
CA LEU A 145 7.25 3.08 7.14
C LEU A 145 7.55 2.09 8.26
N ASN A 146 7.79 0.82 7.91
CA ASN A 146 8.11 -0.25 8.84
C ASN A 146 8.93 -1.35 8.16
N THR A 147 9.60 -2.18 8.96
CA THR A 147 10.17 -3.45 8.51
C THR A 147 9.11 -4.54 8.66
N VAL A 148 8.80 -5.27 7.60
CA VAL A 148 7.73 -6.30 7.63
C VAL A 148 8.30 -7.70 7.82
N TYR A 149 9.23 -8.11 6.95
CA TYR A 149 9.92 -9.39 7.06
C TYR A 149 11.36 -9.28 6.57
N LEU A 150 12.18 -10.27 6.95
CA LEU A 150 13.53 -10.43 6.46
C LEU A 150 13.58 -11.74 5.66
N ASN A 151 14.14 -11.69 4.46
CA ASN A 151 14.47 -12.91 3.73
C ASN A 151 15.76 -13.48 4.29
N THR A 152 15.70 -14.68 4.85
CA THR A 152 16.90 -15.39 5.29
C THR A 152 17.64 -15.92 4.07
N LEU A 153 18.92 -15.57 3.95
CA LEU A 153 19.79 -16.17 2.94
C LEU A 153 20.21 -17.56 3.43
N GLY A 154 20.14 -18.54 2.54
CA GLY A 154 20.55 -19.91 2.81
C GLY A 154 21.63 -20.36 1.83
N LEU A 155 22.52 -21.22 2.31
CA LEU A 155 23.39 -22.01 1.44
C LEU A 155 22.63 -23.30 1.08
N PHE A 156 22.48 -23.55 -0.21
CA PHE A 156 21.77 -24.73 -0.72
C PHE A 156 22.73 -25.60 -1.51
N SER A 157 22.57 -26.91 -1.41
CA SER A 157 23.31 -27.88 -2.21
C SER A 157 22.38 -29.03 -2.60
N ASN A 158 22.49 -29.48 -3.85
CA ASN A 158 21.81 -30.68 -4.31
C ASN A 158 22.57 -31.97 -3.91
N LYS A 159 23.80 -31.84 -3.41
CA LYS A 159 24.73 -32.97 -3.18
C LYS A 159 25.17 -33.11 -1.73
N LEU A 160 25.53 -31.98 -1.11
CA LEU A 160 26.09 -31.94 0.24
C LEU A 160 24.98 -31.73 1.26
N LYS A 161 25.06 -32.40 2.41
CA LYS A 161 24.06 -32.29 3.48
C LYS A 161 24.47 -31.33 4.60
N SER A 162 25.75 -31.00 4.67
CA SER A 162 26.30 -30.12 5.70
C SER A 162 27.43 -29.25 5.16
N VAL A 163 27.68 -28.13 5.83
CA VAL A 163 28.77 -27.20 5.50
C VAL A 163 30.15 -27.87 5.69
N SER A 164 30.26 -28.81 6.62
CA SER A 164 31.49 -29.58 6.87
C SER A 164 31.89 -30.52 5.73
N GLU A 165 30.98 -30.85 4.81
CA GLU A 165 31.26 -31.70 3.64
C GLU A 165 31.83 -30.90 2.45
N ILE A 166 31.96 -29.58 2.55
CA ILE A 166 32.47 -28.75 1.46
C ILE A 166 33.97 -29.03 1.27
N PRO A 167 34.39 -29.57 0.11
CA PRO A 167 35.79 -29.88 -0.14
C PRO A 167 36.60 -28.59 -0.29
N GLN A 168 37.90 -28.70 -0.02
CA GLN A 168 38.82 -27.60 -0.27
C GLN A 168 38.78 -27.21 -1.76
N ASN A 169 38.80 -25.90 -2.03
CA ASN A 169 38.70 -25.32 -3.37
C ASN A 169 37.36 -25.55 -4.09
N ALA A 170 36.28 -25.80 -3.36
CA ALA A 170 34.93 -25.86 -3.94
C ALA A 170 34.52 -24.51 -4.57
N THR A 171 33.85 -24.59 -5.73
CA THR A 171 33.23 -23.43 -6.37
C THR A 171 31.84 -23.20 -5.78
N VAL A 172 31.57 -21.98 -5.33
CA VAL A 172 30.26 -21.55 -4.82
C VAL A 172 29.65 -20.52 -5.77
N THR A 173 28.48 -20.84 -6.31
CA THR A 173 27.71 -19.87 -7.09
C THR A 173 27.00 -18.92 -6.14
N ILE A 174 27.27 -17.62 -6.29
CA ILE A 174 26.55 -16.57 -5.59
C ILE A 174 25.53 -16.00 -6.57
N ALA A 175 24.25 -16.06 -6.21
CA ALA A 175 23.23 -15.35 -6.96
C ALA A 175 23.45 -13.84 -6.75
N THR A 176 24.00 -13.16 -7.76
CA THR A 176 23.97 -11.71 -7.82
C THR A 176 22.54 -11.31 -8.17
N GLY A 177 21.72 -11.03 -7.15
CA GLY A 177 20.41 -10.44 -7.38
C GLY A 177 20.60 -9.08 -8.04
N VAL A 178 20.04 -8.93 -9.25
CA VAL A 178 19.66 -7.62 -9.79
C VAL A 178 18.37 -7.15 -9.14
#